data_AF-U9VZB8-F1
#
_entry.id   AF-U9VZB8-F1
#
_cell.length_a   1.000
_cell.length_b   1.000
_cell.length_c   1.000
_cell.angle_alpha   90.00
_cell.angle_beta   90.00
_cell.angle_gamma   90.00
#
_symmetry.space_group_name_H-M   'P 1'
#
loop_
_entity.id
_entity.type
_entity.pdbx_description
1 polymer ?
#
loop_
_entity_poly.entity_id
_entity_poly.type
_entity_poly.pdbx_seq_one_letter_code
_entity_poly.pdbx_strand_id
1 'polypeptide(L)'
;MSEDYFNESVPNGIANAVYELFPETECNGQDGYELLTDTFGSNVDGQAFRTFTSEHCEKMAQSIQNYFELEQTVSAQQGRYVIEWALNQWDG
;
A
#
# COMPACT_ATOMS: atom_id res chain seq x y z
N MET A 1 18.13 1.53 6.69
CA MET A 1 16.91 1.32 7.49
C MET A 1 16.81 -0.17 7.78
N SER A 2 16.52 -0.57 9.02
CA SER A 2 16.34 -1.99 9.39
C SER A 2 15.01 -2.53 8.87
N GLU A 3 14.88 -3.86 8.77
CA GLU A 3 13.62 -4.55 8.42
C GLU A 3 12.47 -4.16 9.37
N ASP A 4 12.77 -3.97 10.66
CA ASP A 4 11.79 -3.52 11.66
C ASP A 4 11.15 -2.18 11.27
N TYR A 5 11.94 -1.22 10.77
CA TYR A 5 11.42 0.10 10.38
C TYR A 5 10.56 0.03 9.11
N PHE A 6 10.87 -0.89 8.19
CA PHE A 6 10.04 -1.15 7.00
C PHE A 6 8.67 -1.72 7.41
N ASN A 7 8.67 -2.76 8.26
CA ASN A 7 7.46 -3.44 8.71
C ASN A 7 6.55 -2.56 9.57
N GLU A 8 7.09 -1.51 10.20
CA GLU A 8 6.28 -0.54 10.94
C GLU A 8 5.83 0.64 10.06
N SER A 9 6.72 1.18 9.22
CA SER A 9 6.46 2.47 8.56
C SER A 9 5.68 2.34 7.25
N VAL A 10 5.97 1.32 6.44
CA VAL A 10 5.33 1.15 5.13
C VAL A 10 3.85 0.80 5.27
N PRO A 11 3.43 -0.15 6.14
CA PRO A 11 2.00 -0.43 6.34
C PRO A 11 1.22 0.79 6.81
N ASN A 12 1.78 1.58 7.73
CA ASN A 12 1.16 2.84 8.16
C ASN A 12 1.07 3.86 7.01
N GLY A 13 2.10 3.94 6.16
CA GLY A 13 2.08 4.81 4.98
C GLY A 13 1.00 4.42 3.97
N ILE A 14 0.80 3.11 3.76
CA ILE A 14 -0.28 2.59 2.92
C ILE A 14 -1.63 2.97 3.52
N ALA A 15 -1.82 2.72 4.82
CA ALA A 15 -3.07 3.02 5.50
C ALA A 15 -3.45 4.50 5.43
N ASN A 16 -2.49 5.38 5.67
CA ASN A 16 -2.68 6.83 5.54
C ASN A 16 -3.07 7.24 4.11
N ALA A 17 -2.43 6.68 3.10
CA ALA A 17 -2.72 6.99 1.71
C ALA A 17 -4.11 6.47 1.27
N VAL A 18 -4.52 5.30 1.78
CA VAL A 18 -5.87 4.77 1.56
C VAL A 18 -6.91 5.68 2.21
N TYR A 19 -6.69 6.11 3.46
CA TYR A 19 -7.59 7.03 4.15
C TYR A 19 -7.72 8.37 3.42
N GLU A 20 -6.63 8.90 2.84
CA GLU A 20 -6.69 10.13 2.04
C GLU A 20 -7.52 9.96 0.75
N LEU A 21 -7.43 8.80 0.10
CA LEU A 21 -8.22 8.50 -1.11
C LEU A 21 -9.67 8.16 -0.81
N PHE A 22 -9.91 7.46 0.29
CA PHE A 22 -11.21 6.92 0.70
C PHE A 22 -11.46 7.22 2.19
N PRO A 23 -11.80 8.48 2.54
CA PRO A 23 -11.90 8.91 3.95
C PRO A 23 -12.98 8.19 4.76
N GLU A 24 -13.94 7.57 4.09
CA GLU A 24 -15.01 6.77 4.73
C GLU A 24 -14.54 5.34 5.08
N THR A 25 -13.35 4.94 4.62
CA THR A 25 -12.76 3.63 4.89
C THR A 25 -11.83 3.71 6.09
N GLU A 26 -12.13 2.94 7.13
CA GLU A 26 -11.19 2.75 8.24
C GLU A 26 -10.05 1.84 7.77
N CYS A 27 -8.85 2.41 7.62
CA CYS A 27 -7.65 1.67 7.27
C CYS A 27 -6.56 1.95 8.31
N ASN A 28 -6.09 0.91 8.97
CA ASN A 28 -5.02 0.98 9.97
C ASN A 28 -3.75 0.27 9.48
N GLY A 29 -2.68 0.32 10.28
CA GLY A 29 -1.39 -0.30 9.91
C GLY A 29 -1.47 -1.81 9.65
N GLN A 30 -2.38 -2.56 10.29
CA GLN A 30 -2.59 -3.97 9.97
C GLN A 30 -3.22 -4.14 8.59
N ASP A 31 -4.25 -3.35 8.26
CA ASP A 31 -4.85 -3.37 6.92
C ASP A 31 -3.83 -3.00 5.85
N GLY A 32 -3.00 -1.98 6.12
CA GLY A 32 -1.89 -1.61 5.25
C GLY A 32 -0.87 -2.73 5.05
N TYR A 33 -0.68 -3.60 6.05
CA TYR A 33 0.20 -4.76 5.96
C TYR A 33 -0.41 -5.87 5.09
N GLU A 34 -1.72 -6.15 5.26
CA GLU A 34 -2.44 -7.09 4.38
C GLU A 34 -2.36 -6.61 2.92
N LEU A 35 -2.65 -5.32 2.66
CA LEU A 35 -2.55 -4.75 1.31
C LEU A 35 -1.13 -4.83 0.72
N LEU A 36 -0.11 -4.59 1.55
CA LEU A 36 1.29 -4.72 1.16
C LEU A 36 1.62 -6.16 0.74
N THR A 37 1.24 -7.14 1.56
CA THR A 37 1.55 -8.55 1.32
C THR A 37 0.71 -9.16 0.20
N ASP A 38 -0.54 -8.73 0.01
CA ASP A 38 -1.35 -9.12 -1.14
C ASP A 38 -0.77 -8.59 -2.47
N THR A 39 -0.16 -7.40 -2.43
CA THR A 39 0.40 -6.76 -3.63
C THR A 39 1.78 -7.33 -4.00
N PHE A 40 2.68 -7.47 -3.02
CA PHE A 40 4.10 -7.79 -3.24
C PHE A 40 4.51 -9.19 -2.75
N GLY A 41 3.63 -9.88 -2.01
CA GLY A 41 3.92 -11.14 -1.34
C GLY A 41 4.42 -10.95 0.11
N SER A 42 4.28 -12.01 0.91
CA SER A 42 4.64 -12.01 2.35
C SER A 42 6.13 -11.78 2.65
N ASN A 43 7.00 -11.93 1.64
CA ASN A 43 8.45 -11.78 1.77
C ASN A 43 8.94 -10.44 1.21
N VAL A 44 8.05 -9.47 1.00
CA VAL A 44 8.42 -8.16 0.50
C VAL A 44 9.37 -7.46 1.47
N ASP A 45 10.44 -6.91 0.91
CA ASP A 45 11.39 -6.09 1.63
C ASP A 45 11.43 -4.67 1.04
N GLY A 46 12.19 -3.79 1.67
CA GLY A 46 12.34 -2.41 1.23
C GLY A 46 12.95 -2.25 -0.16
N GLN A 47 13.76 -3.21 -0.64
CA GLN A 47 14.33 -3.14 -1.99
C GLN A 47 13.27 -3.48 -3.03
N ALA A 48 12.54 -4.58 -2.85
CA ALA A 48 11.45 -5.00 -3.70
C ALA A 48 10.37 -3.91 -3.79
N PHE A 49 10.04 -3.29 -2.66
CA PHE A 49 9.07 -2.20 -2.58
C PHE A 49 9.53 -0.95 -3.36
N ARG A 50 10.80 -0.55 -3.26
CA ARG A 50 11.37 0.58 -4.04
C ARG A 50 11.33 0.34 -5.54
N THR A 51 11.51 -0.90 -5.96
CA THR A 51 11.54 -1.29 -7.38
C THR A 51 10.16 -1.68 -7.90
N PHE A 52 9.09 -1.10 -7.36
CA PHE A 52 7.73 -1.43 -7.80
C PHE A 52 7.52 -1.18 -9.30
N THR A 53 6.61 -1.93 -9.91
CA THR A 53 6.32 -1.91 -11.35
C THR A 53 4.88 -1.48 -11.59
N SER A 54 4.48 -1.29 -12.86
CA SER A 54 3.08 -1.04 -13.21
C SER A 54 2.15 -2.18 -12.77
N GLU A 55 2.63 -3.43 -12.76
CA GLU A 55 1.87 -4.58 -12.27
C GLU A 55 1.58 -4.45 -10.77
N HIS A 56 2.55 -3.98 -9.97
CA HIS A 56 2.32 -3.73 -8.55
C HIS A 56 1.29 -2.61 -8.33
N CYS A 57 1.28 -1.58 -9.16
CA CYS A 57 0.26 -0.52 -9.08
C CYS A 57 -1.16 -1.05 -9.37
N GLU A 58 -1.30 -1.91 -10.37
CA GLU A 58 -2.57 -2.56 -10.71
C GLU A 58 -3.01 -3.52 -9.60
N LYS A 59 -2.09 -4.31 -9.06
CA LYS A 59 -2.37 -5.21 -7.94
C LYS A 59 -2.78 -4.44 -6.69
N MET A 60 -2.06 -3.38 -6.31
CA MET A 60 -2.42 -2.55 -5.16
C MET A 60 -3.83 -1.98 -5.31
N ALA A 61 -4.17 -1.48 -6.50
CA ALA A 61 -5.51 -0.98 -6.77
C ALA A 61 -6.58 -2.07 -6.61
N GLN A 62 -6.33 -3.27 -7.17
CA GLN A 62 -7.23 -4.41 -7.02
C GLN A 62 -7.34 -4.88 -5.56
N SER A 63 -6.24 -4.94 -4.83
CA SER A 63 -6.21 -5.34 -3.41
C SER A 63 -7.02 -4.36 -2.57
N ILE A 64 -6.85 -3.05 -2.76
CA ILE A 64 -7.65 -2.03 -2.05
C ILE A 64 -9.14 -2.20 -2.37
N GLN A 65 -9.48 -2.32 -3.66
CA GLN A 65 -10.87 -2.47 -4.07
C GLN A 65 -11.53 -3.73 -3.47
N ASN A 66 -10.82 -4.85 -3.50
CA ASN A 66 -11.33 -6.12 -3.00
C ASN A 66 -11.40 -6.16 -1.48
N TYR A 67 -10.35 -5.69 -0.80
CA TYR A 67 -10.23 -5.74 0.67
C TYR A 67 -11.30 -4.91 1.36
N PHE A 68 -11.62 -3.73 0.80
CA PHE A 68 -12.65 -2.84 1.34
C PHE A 68 -14.01 -2.94 0.63
N GLU A 69 -14.16 -3.92 -0.27
CA GLU A 69 -15.40 -4.14 -1.05
C GLU A 69 -15.93 -2.87 -1.73
N LEU A 70 -15.02 -2.04 -2.26
CA LEU A 70 -15.39 -0.74 -2.83
C LEU A 70 -16.26 -0.93 -4.08
N GLU A 71 -17.40 -0.24 -4.12
CA GLU A 71 -18.30 -0.26 -5.29
C GLU A 71 -17.66 0.41 -6.51
N GLN A 72 -16.76 1.36 -6.29
CA GLN A 72 -16.03 2.05 -7.35
C GLN A 72 -14.75 1.30 -7.75
N THR A 73 -14.42 1.36 -9.03
CA THR A 73 -13.15 0.82 -9.54
C THR A 73 -11.99 1.67 -9.06
N VAL A 74 -11.03 1.05 -8.38
CA VAL A 74 -9.77 1.71 -8.02
C VAL A 74 -8.82 1.60 -9.21
N SER A 75 -8.29 2.74 -9.64
CA SER A 75 -7.40 2.82 -10.79
C SER A 75 -5.95 2.47 -10.44
N ALA A 76 -5.18 2.02 -11.42
CA ALA A 76 -3.73 1.81 -11.26
C ALA A 76 -2.99 3.09 -10.84
N GLN A 77 -3.50 4.28 -11.17
CA GLN A 77 -2.94 5.55 -10.70
C GLN A 77 -3.15 5.75 -9.19
N GLN A 78 -4.31 5.37 -8.65
CA GLN A 78 -4.55 5.37 -7.20
C GLN A 78 -3.68 4.33 -6.50
N GLY A 79 -3.54 3.12 -7.06
CA GLY A 79 -2.61 2.12 -6.52
C GLY A 79 -1.15 2.61 -6.52
N ARG A 80 -0.71 3.28 -7.59
CA ARG A 80 0.60 3.93 -7.66
C ARG A 80 0.77 5.00 -6.58
N TYR A 81 -0.23 5.87 -6.41
CA TYR A 81 -0.21 6.92 -5.40
C TYR A 81 -0.01 6.36 -3.99
N VAL A 82 -0.71 5.27 -3.64
CA VAL A 82 -0.56 4.60 -2.34
C VAL A 82 0.87 4.09 -2.13
N ILE A 83 1.45 3.43 -3.13
CA ILE A 83 2.83 2.92 -3.06
C ILE A 83 3.84 4.07 -2.92
N GLU A 84 3.72 5.11 -3.74
CA GLU A 84 4.61 6.27 -3.71
C GLU A 84 4.50 7.06 -2.39
N TRP A 85 3.30 7.21 -1.85
CA TRP A 85 3.09 7.83 -0.55
C TRP A 85 3.79 7.05 0.57
N ALA A 86 3.56 5.74 0.63
CA ALA A 86 4.17 4.90 1.64
C ALA A 86 5.70 4.87 1.51
N LEU A 87 6.22 4.92 0.27
CA LEU A 87 7.65 5.02 0.01
C LEU A 87 8.23 6.36 0.52
N ASN A 88 7.56 7.48 0.22
CA ASN A 88 7.99 8.80 0.70
C ASN A 88 7.97 8.88 2.23
N GLN A 89 6.92 8.36 2.86
CA GLN A 89 6.81 8.34 4.33
C GLN A 89 7.90 7.48 4.98
N TRP A 90 8.26 6.36 4.35
CA TRP A 90 9.36 5.52 4.82
C TRP A 90 10.73 6.13 4.57
N ASP A 91 10.93 6.85 3.47
CA ASP A 91 12.22 7.46 3.13
C ASP A 91 12.57 8.71 3.97
N GLY A 92 11.55 9.46 4.40
CA GLY A 92 11.72 10.70 5.17
C GLY A 92 11.86 11.93 4.29
#